data_AF-A0A5C5E655-F1
#
_entry.id   AF-A0A5C5E655-F1
#
_cell.length_a   1.000
_cell.length_b   1.000
_cell.length_c   1.000
_cell.angle_alpha   90.00
_cell.angle_beta   90.00
_cell.angle_gamma   90.00
#
_symmetry.space_group_name_H-M   'P 1'
#
loop_
_entity.id
_entity.type
_entity.pdbx_description
1 polymer ?
#
loop_
_entity_poly.entity_id
_entity_poly.type
_entity_poly.pdbx_seq_one_letter_code
_entity_poly.pdbx_strand_id
1 'polypeptide(L)'
;MSQTVYTNYWQNRIGNIRKEHGSYKSEEEALAGIKAWWELHKENHKNVQYNRTNSGALEIVYDDKNYVYRIEKRRIEGALPKRTYRLKKAGEVESLRGKYNLNKESFLFDELPEPIRDRLILAMADINKARAHVYDKEGRLIRGLEDKIMVGSSVSFKNKILI
;
A
#
# COMPACT_ATOMS: atom_id res chain seq x y z
N MET A 1 12.21 18.64 -12.19
CA MET A 1 11.63 19.49 -11.12
C MET A 1 11.56 18.66 -9.85
N SER A 2 12.11 19.17 -8.75
CA SER A 2 11.96 18.55 -7.43
C SER A 2 10.65 19.00 -6.80
N GLN A 3 9.91 18.09 -6.18
CA GLN A 3 8.72 18.44 -5.41
C GLN A 3 8.81 17.88 -3.99
N THR A 4 8.10 18.53 -3.07
CA THR A 4 7.96 18.06 -1.70
C THR A 4 6.77 17.12 -1.62
N VAL A 5 6.96 15.96 -1.00
CA VAL A 5 5.95 14.93 -0.82
C VAL A 5 5.94 14.45 0.62
N TYR A 6 4.84 13.82 1.01
CA TYR A 6 4.65 13.21 2.31
C TYR A 6 4.50 11.72 2.10
N THR A 7 5.40 10.91 2.64
CA THR A 7 5.43 9.47 2.40
C THR A 7 5.03 8.72 3.66
N ASN A 8 4.08 7.81 3.51
CA ASN A 8 3.60 6.93 4.57
C ASN A 8 4.48 5.71 4.71
N TYR A 9 4.90 5.45 5.94
CA TYR A 9 5.60 4.25 6.33
C TYR A 9 4.87 3.55 7.45
N TRP A 10 4.57 2.27 7.28
CA TRP A 10 4.23 1.39 8.39
C TRP A 10 5.52 0.83 8.99
N GLN A 11 5.64 0.87 10.32
CA GLN A 11 6.84 0.47 11.04
C GLN A 11 6.48 -0.48 12.19
N ASN A 12 7.18 -1.62 12.25
CA ASN A 12 7.25 -2.46 13.44
C ASN A 12 8.58 -2.20 14.15
N ARG A 13 8.50 -1.64 15.36
CA ARG A 13 9.65 -1.24 16.17
C ARG A 13 10.44 -2.43 16.72
N ILE A 14 9.77 -3.55 17.02
CA ILE A 14 10.43 -4.75 17.54
C ILE A 14 11.26 -5.39 16.43
N GLY A 15 10.66 -5.55 15.24
CA GLY A 15 11.31 -6.21 14.11
C GLY A 15 12.23 -5.32 13.28
N ASN A 16 12.30 -4.01 13.57
CA ASN A 16 12.91 -3.00 12.71
C ASN A 16 12.44 -3.10 11.24
N ILE A 17 11.18 -3.46 11.04
CA ILE A 17 10.57 -3.62 9.71
C ILE A 17 9.92 -2.29 9.36
N ARG A 18 10.26 -1.77 8.18
CA ARG A 18 9.66 -0.54 7.64
C ARG A 18 9.14 -0.82 6.23
N LYS A 19 7.86 -0.53 6.01
CA LYS A 19 7.19 -0.71 4.72
C LYS A 19 6.60 0.61 4.25
N GLU A 20 6.91 0.99 3.02
CA GLU A 20 6.32 2.17 2.39
C GLU A 20 4.94 1.85 1.84
N HIS A 21 3.93 2.66 2.20
CA HIS A 21 2.57 2.51 1.70
C HIS A 21 2.34 3.36 0.44
N GLY A 22 2.57 4.67 0.52
CA GLY A 22 2.37 5.59 -0.60
C GLY A 22 2.97 6.98 -0.33
N SER A 23 3.07 7.79 -1.39
CA SER A 23 3.53 9.18 -1.33
C SER A 23 2.45 10.15 -1.80
N TYR A 24 2.35 11.30 -1.13
CA TYR A 24 1.22 12.23 -1.23
C TYR A 24 1.68 13.68 -1.36
N LYS A 25 0.81 14.59 -1.81
CA LYS A 25 1.14 16.01 -1.95
C LYS A 25 1.10 16.76 -0.62
N SER A 26 0.23 16.32 0.30
CA SER A 26 0.10 16.91 1.63
C SER A 26 0.11 15.84 2.74
N GLU A 27 0.39 16.29 3.96
CA GLU A 27 0.32 15.45 5.17
C GLU A 27 -1.11 14.97 5.45
N GLU A 28 -2.12 15.80 5.14
CA GLU A 28 -3.54 15.45 5.29
C GLU A 28 -3.95 14.33 4.34
N GLU A 29 -3.48 14.37 3.09
CA GLU A 29 -3.71 13.27 2.14
C GLU A 29 -3.03 11.98 2.59
N ALA A 30 -1.82 12.09 3.13
CA ALA A 30 -1.08 10.96 3.68
C ALA A 30 -1.83 10.33 4.88
N LEU A 31 -2.35 11.16 5.79
CA LEU A 31 -3.22 10.72 6.87
C LEU A 31 -4.50 10.04 6.38
N ALA A 32 -5.17 10.63 5.37
CA ALA A 32 -6.34 10.02 4.76
C ALA A 32 -6.00 8.65 4.14
N GLY A 33 -4.82 8.52 3.54
CA GLY A 33 -4.27 7.25 3.04
C GLY A 33 -4.25 6.15 4.09
N ILE A 34 -3.75 6.46 5.29
CA ILE A 34 -3.69 5.51 6.41
C ILE A 34 -5.10 5.14 6.86
N LYS A 35 -6.00 6.13 6.99
CA LYS A 35 -7.39 5.87 7.40
C LYS A 35 -8.14 4.99 6.39
N ALA A 36 -7.94 5.20 5.09
CA ALA A 36 -8.52 4.35 4.05
C ALA A 36 -7.97 2.92 4.10
N TRP A 37 -6.70 2.75 4.47
CA TRP A 37 -6.11 1.43 4.69
C TRP A 37 -6.80 0.70 5.84
N TRP A 38 -7.02 1.37 6.97
CA TRP A 38 -7.75 0.83 8.12
C TRP A 38 -9.20 0.48 7.77
N GLU A 39 -9.88 1.34 7.01
CA GLU A 39 -11.26 1.12 6.56
C GLU A 39 -11.38 -0.17 5.71
N LEU A 40 -10.45 -0.39 4.78
CA LEU A 40 -10.40 -1.61 3.97
C LEU A 40 -10.25 -2.88 4.82
N HIS A 41 -9.48 -2.80 5.89
CA HIS A 41 -9.24 -3.93 6.81
C HIS A 41 -10.28 -4.02 7.93
N LYS A 42 -11.27 -3.12 7.94
CA LYS A 42 -12.29 -2.98 9.01
C LYS A 42 -11.65 -2.80 10.39
N GLU A 43 -10.48 -2.15 10.43
CA GLU A 43 -9.76 -1.83 11.64
C GLU A 43 -10.37 -0.58 12.28
N ASN A 44 -10.73 -0.66 13.56
CA ASN A 44 -11.31 0.45 14.30
C ASN A 44 -10.50 0.72 15.57
N HIS A 45 -9.46 1.54 15.42
CA HIS A 45 -8.56 1.92 16.50
C HIS A 45 -9.18 3.04 17.33
N LYS A 46 -9.46 2.76 18.61
CA LYS A 46 -10.07 3.74 19.53
C LYS A 46 -9.05 4.72 20.13
N ASN A 47 -7.80 4.29 20.28
CA ASN A 47 -6.76 5.04 20.99
C ASN A 47 -5.62 5.44 20.06
N VAL A 48 -5.94 6.23 19.03
CA VAL A 48 -4.93 6.73 18.08
C VAL A 48 -4.25 7.97 18.65
N GLN A 49 -2.93 7.94 18.77
CA GLN A 49 -2.12 9.08 19.21
C GLN A 49 -1.30 9.64 18.06
N TYR A 50 -1.29 10.96 17.94
CA TYR A 50 -0.56 11.69 16.91
C TYR A 50 0.59 12.46 17.57
N ASN A 51 1.83 12.01 17.33
CA ASN A 51 3.03 12.57 17.94
C ASN A 51 3.93 13.18 16.86
N ARG A 52 4.44 14.39 17.11
CA ARG A 52 5.43 15.01 16.23
C ARG A 52 6.83 14.62 16.71
N THR A 53 7.60 14.01 15.83
CA THR A 53 9.00 13.65 16.13
C THR A 53 9.91 14.87 16.00
N ASN A 54 11.10 14.82 16.62
CA ASN A 54 12.12 15.88 16.51
C ASN A 54 12.57 16.14 15.07
N SER A 55 12.40 15.16 14.16
CA SER A 55 12.68 15.32 12.73
C SER A 55 11.54 15.98 11.95
N GLY A 56 10.47 16.40 12.63
CA GLY A 56 9.25 16.96 12.02
C GLY A 56 8.32 15.93 11.38
N ALA A 57 8.62 14.63 11.45
CA ALA A 57 7.73 13.58 10.95
C ALA A 57 6.53 13.40 11.90
N LEU A 58 5.35 13.13 11.33
CA LEU A 58 4.18 12.74 12.11
C LEU A 58 4.24 11.24 12.39
N GLU A 59 4.10 10.85 13.64
CA GLU A 59 3.99 9.47 14.06
C GLU A 59 2.59 9.21 14.62
N ILE A 60 1.99 8.11 14.18
CA ILE A 60 0.63 7.71 14.51
C ILE A 60 0.75 6.35 15.18
N VAL A 61 0.57 6.35 16.50
CA VAL A 61 0.57 5.14 17.31
C VAL A 61 -0.88 4.68 17.43
N TYR A 62 -1.14 3.42 17.14
CA TYR A 62 -2.48 2.85 17.13
C TYR A 62 -2.43 1.45 17.75
N ASP A 63 -3.38 1.15 18.63
CA ASP A 63 -3.49 -0.07 19.46
C ASP A 63 -2.27 -0.40 20.34
N ASP A 64 -1.13 -0.73 19.72
CA ASP A 64 0.13 -1.12 20.34
C ASP A 64 1.24 -0.12 19.98
N LYS A 65 2.05 0.24 20.98
CA LYS A 65 3.22 1.13 20.83
C LYS A 65 4.32 0.57 19.92
N ASN A 66 4.28 -0.71 19.61
CA ASN A 66 5.23 -1.40 18.74
C ASN A 66 4.95 -1.19 17.25
N TYR A 67 3.72 -0.86 16.87
CA TYR A 67 3.32 -0.62 15.49
C TYR A 67 2.93 0.84 15.30
N VAL A 68 3.59 1.51 14.37
CA VAL A 68 3.35 2.93 14.11
C VAL A 68 3.26 3.19 12.62
N TYR A 69 2.38 4.10 12.24
CA TYR A 69 2.52 4.78 10.96
C TYR A 69 3.35 6.04 11.13
N ARG A 70 4.26 6.30 10.20
CA ARG A 70 5.09 7.49 10.17
C ARG A 70 4.95 8.19 8.82
N ILE A 71 4.60 9.46 8.86
CA ILE A 71 4.53 10.34 7.70
C ILE A 71 5.78 11.20 7.68
N GLU A 72 6.60 11.01 6.66
CA GLU A 72 7.84 11.75 6.51
C GLU A 72 7.77 12.70 5.32
N LYS A 73 8.17 13.95 5.55
CA LYS A 73 8.32 14.95 4.50
C LYS A 73 9.61 14.67 3.74
N ARG A 74 9.51 14.45 2.44
CA ARG A 74 10.65 14.15 1.56
C ARG A 74 10.63 15.05 0.33
N ARG A 75 11.80 15.28 -0.27
CA ARG A 75 11.90 15.85 -1.62
C ARG A 75 12.20 14.71 -2.58
N ILE A 76 11.42 14.62 -3.65
CA ILE A 76 11.63 13.66 -4.73
C ILE A 76 11.87 14.40 -6.03
N GLU A 77 12.62 13.78 -6.93
CA GLU A 77 12.75 14.22 -8.31
C GLU A 77 11.67 13.57 -9.17
N GLY A 78 11.00 14.37 -10.00
CA GLY A 78 9.93 13.88 -10.87
C GLY A 78 8.53 13.99 -10.28
N ALA A 79 7.56 13.32 -10.91
CA ALA A 79 6.15 13.39 -10.56
C ALA A 79 5.75 12.31 -9.54
N LEU A 80 4.68 12.55 -8.77
CA LEU A 80 4.05 11.50 -7.96
C LEU A 80 3.47 10.41 -8.87
N PRO A 81 3.37 9.16 -8.37
CA PRO A 81 2.71 8.10 -9.11
C PRO A 81 1.28 8.49 -9.51
N LYS A 82 0.81 7.92 -10.62
CA LYS A 82 -0.54 8.18 -11.10
C LYS A 82 -1.55 7.47 -10.20
N ARG A 83 -2.58 8.21 -9.80
CA ARG A 83 -3.73 7.70 -9.06
C ARG A 83 -4.94 7.45 -9.96
N THR A 84 -4.98 8.12 -11.11
CA THR A 84 -6.03 7.94 -12.10
C THR A 84 -5.83 6.64 -12.86
N TYR A 85 -6.93 5.95 -13.14
CA TYR A 85 -6.92 4.67 -13.84
C TYR A 85 -8.12 4.54 -14.77
N ARG A 86 -7.96 3.69 -15.79
CA ARG A 86 -9.06 3.17 -16.61
C ARG A 86 -9.12 1.68 -16.38
N LEU A 87 -10.33 1.15 -16.19
CA LEU A 87 -10.54 -0.28 -15.99
C LEU A 87 -10.05 -1.08 -17.20
N LYS A 88 -9.41 -2.21 -16.93
CA LYS A 88 -9.05 -3.19 -17.95
C LYS A 88 -10.30 -3.80 -18.59
N LYS A 89 -10.20 -4.15 -19.87
CA LYS A 89 -11.28 -4.89 -20.55
C LYS A 89 -11.39 -6.30 -20.00
N ALA A 90 -12.58 -6.91 -20.09
CA ALA A 90 -12.82 -8.28 -19.61
C ALA A 90 -11.77 -9.30 -20.11
N GLY A 91 -11.40 -9.26 -21.39
CA GLY A 91 -10.36 -10.14 -21.94
C GLY A 91 -8.95 -9.90 -21.39
N GLU A 92 -8.60 -8.66 -21.02
CA GLU A 92 -7.32 -8.37 -20.35
C GLU A 92 -7.31 -8.92 -18.92
N VAL A 93 -8.43 -8.76 -18.20
CA VAL A 93 -8.60 -9.29 -16.85
C VAL A 93 -8.49 -10.80 -16.85
N GLU A 94 -9.22 -11.47 -17.75
CA GLU A 94 -9.19 -12.92 -17.89
C GLU A 94 -7.78 -13.44 -18.23
N SER A 95 -7.08 -12.76 -19.14
CA SER A 95 -5.68 -13.08 -19.47
C SER A 95 -4.75 -12.98 -18.24
N LEU A 96 -4.91 -11.94 -17.41
CA LEU A 96 -4.13 -11.78 -16.18
C LEU A 96 -4.49 -12.86 -15.14
N ARG A 97 -5.78 -13.18 -14.99
CA ARG A 97 -6.24 -14.26 -14.10
C ARG A 97 -5.63 -15.59 -14.50
N GLY A 98 -5.61 -15.91 -15.79
CA GLY A 98 -4.94 -17.10 -16.33
C GLY A 98 -3.43 -17.07 -16.09
N LYS A 99 -2.76 -15.95 -16.40
CA LYS A 99 -1.31 -15.78 -16.23
C LYS A 99 -0.85 -16.03 -14.79
N TYR A 100 -1.62 -15.56 -13.80
CA TYR A 100 -1.26 -15.68 -12.39
C TYR A 100 -2.02 -16.79 -11.64
N ASN A 101 -2.71 -17.66 -12.37
CA ASN A 101 -3.49 -18.78 -11.85
C ASN A 101 -4.41 -18.39 -10.67
N LEU A 102 -5.20 -17.33 -10.86
CA LEU A 102 -6.06 -16.78 -9.81
C LEU A 102 -7.31 -17.63 -9.60
N ASN A 103 -7.59 -17.98 -8.34
CA ASN A 103 -8.82 -18.68 -7.97
C ASN A 103 -10.05 -17.74 -7.97
N LYS A 104 -11.25 -18.29 -7.77
CA LYS A 104 -12.51 -17.53 -7.77
C LYS A 104 -12.64 -16.54 -6.60
N GLU A 105 -11.84 -16.70 -5.55
CA GLU A 105 -11.85 -15.84 -4.36
C GLU A 105 -10.78 -14.75 -4.42
N SER A 106 -9.94 -14.78 -5.46
CA SER A 106 -8.89 -13.81 -5.75
C SER A 106 -9.36 -12.84 -6.81
N PHE A 107 -9.23 -11.55 -6.51
CA PHE A 107 -9.64 -10.46 -7.37
C PHE A 107 -8.43 -9.59 -7.74
N LEU A 108 -8.35 -9.22 -9.01
CA LEU A 108 -7.47 -8.15 -9.47
C LEU A 108 -8.08 -6.80 -9.08
N PHE A 109 -7.25 -5.76 -8.98
CA PHE A 109 -7.71 -4.39 -8.72
C PHE A 109 -8.87 -3.97 -9.64
N ASP A 110 -8.76 -4.29 -10.94
CA ASP A 110 -9.76 -3.95 -11.95
C ASP A 110 -11.09 -4.71 -11.80
N GLU A 111 -11.14 -5.78 -11.00
CA GLU A 111 -12.35 -6.58 -10.74
C GLU A 111 -13.11 -6.12 -9.49
N LEU A 112 -12.47 -5.39 -8.59
CA LEU A 112 -13.09 -4.94 -7.34
C LEU A 112 -14.14 -3.86 -7.61
N PRO A 113 -15.28 -3.83 -6.90
CA PRO A 113 -16.28 -2.77 -7.06
C PRO A 113 -15.83 -1.45 -6.43
N GLU A 114 -16.54 -0.36 -6.73
CA GLU A 114 -16.49 0.86 -5.92
C GLU A 114 -17.35 0.68 -4.64
N PRO A 115 -16.94 1.23 -3.48
CA PRO A 115 -15.86 2.19 -3.27
C PRO A 115 -14.46 1.57 -3.02
N ILE A 116 -14.32 0.24 -3.07
CA ILE A 116 -13.09 -0.47 -2.69
C ILE A 116 -11.87 0.01 -3.50
N ARG A 117 -12.01 0.10 -4.83
CA ARG A 117 -10.92 0.59 -5.70
C ARG A 117 -10.46 1.99 -5.32
N ASP A 118 -11.38 2.89 -5.02
CA ASP A 118 -11.06 4.27 -4.64
C ASP A 118 -10.33 4.31 -3.30
N ARG A 119 -10.74 3.49 -2.33
CA ARG A 119 -10.02 3.34 -1.06
C ARG A 119 -8.61 2.79 -1.25
N LEU A 120 -8.42 1.81 -2.13
CA LEU A 120 -7.10 1.27 -2.46
C LEU A 120 -6.19 2.33 -3.09
N ILE A 121 -6.71 3.13 -4.02
CA ILE A 121 -5.97 4.23 -4.64
C ILE A 121 -5.67 5.35 -3.64
N LEU A 122 -6.57 5.57 -2.68
CA LEU A 122 -6.33 6.53 -1.60
C LEU A 122 -5.25 6.03 -0.63
N ALA A 123 -5.28 4.74 -0.29
CA ALA A 123 -4.33 4.14 0.63
C ALA A 123 -2.92 3.91 0.06
N MET A 124 -2.80 3.60 -1.24
CA MET A 124 -1.50 3.33 -1.87
C MET A 124 -0.95 4.51 -2.67
N ALA A 125 -1.81 5.44 -3.09
CA ALA A 125 -1.47 6.59 -3.95
C ALA A 125 -0.76 6.23 -5.27
N ASP A 126 -0.81 4.97 -5.70
CA ASP A 126 -0.15 4.46 -6.90
C ASP A 126 -0.97 3.32 -7.52
N ILE A 127 -1.47 3.55 -8.73
CA ILE A 127 -2.23 2.54 -9.50
C ILE A 127 -1.39 1.31 -9.84
N ASN A 128 -0.11 1.47 -10.13
CA ASN A 128 0.74 0.33 -10.49
C ASN A 128 0.93 -0.56 -9.27
N LYS A 129 1.10 0.05 -8.10
CA LYS A 129 1.17 -0.67 -6.83
C LYS A 129 -0.14 -1.38 -6.52
N ALA A 130 -1.29 -0.71 -6.71
CA ALA A 130 -2.59 -1.35 -6.52
C ALA A 130 -2.79 -2.55 -7.48
N ARG A 131 -2.39 -2.41 -8.76
CA ARG A 131 -2.47 -3.51 -9.73
C ARG A 131 -1.43 -4.61 -9.54
N ALA A 132 -0.37 -4.39 -8.77
CA ALA A 132 0.66 -5.38 -8.52
C ALA A 132 0.25 -6.43 -7.47
N HIS A 133 -0.95 -6.34 -6.90
CA HIS A 133 -1.43 -7.20 -5.83
C HIS A 133 -2.73 -7.92 -6.19
N VAL A 134 -2.97 -9.01 -5.46
CA VAL A 134 -4.20 -9.78 -5.45
C VAL A 134 -4.97 -9.45 -4.19
N TYR A 135 -6.27 -9.27 -4.33
CA TYR A 135 -7.19 -8.91 -3.25
C TYR A 135 -8.26 -9.96 -3.03
N ASP A 136 -8.86 -9.94 -1.85
CA ASP A 136 -10.14 -10.60 -1.62
C ASP A 136 -11.31 -9.74 -2.11
N LYS A 137 -12.54 -10.25 -2.00
CA LYS A 137 -13.77 -9.53 -2.37
C LYS A 137 -14.00 -8.22 -1.60
N GLU A 138 -13.32 -8.02 -0.47
CA GLU A 138 -13.44 -6.83 0.38
C GLU A 138 -12.29 -5.83 0.13
N GLY A 139 -11.37 -6.14 -0.78
CA GLY A 139 -10.22 -5.29 -1.11
C GLY A 139 -9.04 -5.45 -0.16
N ARG A 140 -9.00 -6.50 0.66
CA ARG A 140 -7.87 -6.79 1.54
C ARG A 140 -6.79 -7.48 0.74
N LEU A 141 -5.54 -7.12 1.00
CA LEU A 141 -4.40 -7.62 0.24
C LEU A 141 -4.09 -9.07 0.64
N ILE A 142 -4.12 -9.98 -0.33
CA ILE A 142 -3.79 -11.40 -0.13
C ILE A 142 -2.30 -11.63 -0.38
N ARG A 143 -1.78 -11.19 -1.54
CA ARG A 143 -0.38 -11.36 -1.95
C ARG A 143 -0.01 -10.43 -3.11
N GLY A 144 1.29 -10.29 -3.41
CA GLY A 144 1.74 -9.76 -4.69
C GLY A 144 1.40 -10.71 -5.86
N LEU A 145 1.17 -10.16 -7.05
CA LEU A 145 1.01 -10.96 -8.27
C LEU A 145 2.27 -11.78 -8.57
N GLU A 146 3.44 -11.17 -8.36
CA GLU A 146 4.75 -11.78 -8.61
C GLU A 146 5.28 -12.61 -7.41
N ASP A 147 4.60 -12.57 -6.26
CA ASP A 147 5.05 -13.26 -5.04
C ASP A 147 5.09 -14.80 -5.18
N LYS A 148 4.39 -15.38 -6.17
CA LYS A 148 4.46 -16.81 -6.49
C LYS A 148 4.20 -17.10 -7.99
N ILE A 149 5.26 -17.01 -8.80
CA ILE A 149 5.54 -18.01 -9.84
C ILE A 149 6.91 -18.61 -9.47
N MET A 150 6.97 -19.35 -8.36
CA MET A 150 8.06 -20.29 -8.10
C MET A 150 7.45 -21.69 -8.03
N VAL A 151 7.06 -22.22 -9.20
CA VAL A 151 7.04 -23.67 -9.38
C VAL A 151 8.51 -24.07 -9.60
N GLY A 152 9.18 -24.44 -8.52
CA GLY A 152 10.55 -24.96 -8.54
C GLY A 152 11.65 -23.92 -8.67
N SER A 153 12.03 -23.28 -7.56
CA SER A 153 13.42 -22.94 -7.21
C SER A 153 13.42 -22.17 -5.90
N SER A 154 13.98 -22.78 -4.86
CA SER A 154 14.28 -22.13 -3.59
C SER A 154 15.13 -20.87 -3.78
N VAL A 155 14.53 -19.68 -3.60
CA VAL A 155 15.32 -18.47 -3.37
C VAL A 155 14.76 -17.72 -2.17
N SER A 156 15.51 -17.85 -1.07
CA SER A 156 15.49 -17.01 0.12
C SER A 156 15.53 -15.54 -0.27
N PHE A 157 14.56 -14.74 0.19
CA PHE A 157 14.63 -13.28 0.17
C PHE A 157 15.84 -12.82 1.00
N LYS A 158 16.99 -12.63 0.35
CA LYS A 158 18.09 -11.86 0.94
C LYS A 158 17.72 -10.39 0.85
N ASN A 159 17.37 -9.82 2.00
CA ASN A 159 17.36 -8.38 2.23
C ASN A 159 18.66 -7.78 1.70
N LYS A 160 18.56 -6.91 0.70
CA LYS A 160 19.67 -6.08 0.24
C LYS A 160 19.79 -4.90 1.20
N ILE A 161 20.52 -5.13 2.30
CA ILE A 161 21.06 -4.05 3.13
C ILE A 161 22.20 -3.44 2.30
N LEU A 162 22.01 -2.23 1.79
CA LEU A 162 23.13 -1.39 1.35
C LEU A 162 23.74 -0.75 2.60
N ILE A 163 25.00 -1.11 2.87
CA ILE A 163 25.94 -0.38 3.73
C ILE A 163 26.70 0.56 2.82
#